data_AF-A0A936Y6P4-F1
#
_entry.id   AF-A0A936Y6P4-F1
#
_cell.length_a   1.000
_cell.length_b   1.000
_cell.length_c   1.000
_cell.angle_alpha   90.00
_cell.angle_beta   90.00
_cell.angle_gamma   90.00
#
_symmetry.space_group_name_H-M   'P 1'
#
loop_
_entity.id
_entity.type
_entity.pdbx_description
1 polymer ?
#
loop_
_entity_poly.entity_id
_entity_poly.type
_entity_poly.pdbx_seq_one_letter_code
_entity_poly.pdbx_strand_id
1 'polypeptide(L)'
;MEDVEIFEQLFRNDNQVVGKVAIIRGGLNTDNPTGLLNLAVSQYVENTGYNEFVEIFLDNPWVRVVMSGINEINFKKFENQKLSNLNEN
;
A
#
# COMPACT_ATOMS: atom_id res chain seq x y z
N MET A 1 -15.93 -6.92 -10.75
CA MET A 1 -14.74 -6.09 -10.95
C MET A 1 -13.69 -6.92 -11.68
N GLU A 2 -13.89 -7.17 -12.97
CA GLU A 2 -13.00 -8.09 -13.72
C GLU A 2 -11.66 -7.45 -14.11
N ASP A 3 -11.50 -6.14 -13.92
CA ASP A 3 -10.31 -5.36 -14.29
C ASP A 3 -9.59 -4.74 -13.07
N VAL A 4 -9.78 -5.32 -11.87
CA VAL A 4 -9.12 -4.88 -10.64
C VAL A 4 -8.49 -6.07 -9.92
N GLU A 5 -7.19 -6.00 -9.68
CA GLU A 5 -6.44 -6.95 -8.86
C GLU A 5 -6.06 -6.28 -7.53
N ILE A 6 -6.22 -6.99 -6.42
CA ILE A 6 -5.87 -6.51 -5.08
C ILE A 6 -4.87 -7.48 -4.47
N PHE A 7 -3.69 -6.97 -4.11
CA PHE A 7 -2.68 -7.69 -3.35
C PHE A 7 -2.58 -7.06 -1.96
N GLU A 8 -2.73 -7.83 -0.90
CA GLU A 8 -2.72 -7.35 0.48
C GLU A 8 -1.57 -7.96 1.27
N GLN A 9 -0.90 -7.14 2.07
CA GLN A 9 0.08 -7.55 3.06
C GLN A 9 -0.26 -6.94 4.42
N LEU A 10 -0.33 -7.77 5.45
CA LEU A 10 -0.62 -7.33 6.81
C LEU A 10 0.62 -6.78 7.51
N PHE A 11 0.46 -5.67 8.23
CA PHE A 11 1.45 -5.19 9.19
C PHE A 11 1.23 -5.89 10.52
N ARG A 12 2.34 -6.38 11.09
CA ARG A 12 2.34 -7.05 12.39
C ARG A 12 3.29 -6.35 13.34
N ASN A 13 2.83 -6.14 14.55
CA ASN A 13 3.67 -5.81 15.68
C ASN A 13 3.75 -7.05 16.57
N ASP A 14 4.94 -7.64 16.66
CA ASP A 14 5.14 -9.01 17.15
C ASP A 14 4.18 -9.99 16.44
N ASN A 15 3.20 -10.53 17.15
CA ASN A 15 2.21 -11.46 16.61
C ASN A 15 0.83 -10.83 16.34
N GLN A 16 0.64 -9.55 16.68
CA GLN A 16 -0.63 -8.84 16.51
C GLN A 16 -0.66 -8.12 15.18
N VAL A 17 -1.75 -8.29 14.42
CA VAL A 17 -2.01 -7.48 13.22
C VAL A 17 -2.39 -6.07 13.66
N VAL A 18 -1.62 -5.08 13.22
CA VAL A 18 -1.82 -3.66 13.57
C VAL A 18 -2.26 -2.80 12.39
N GLY A 19 -2.11 -3.33 11.18
CA GLY A 19 -2.52 -2.63 9.96
C GLY A 19 -2.32 -3.48 8.73
N LYS A 20 -2.40 -2.85 7.56
CA LYS A 20 -2.21 -3.49 6.27
C LYS A 20 -1.85 -2.49 5.18
N VAL A 21 -1.17 -2.99 4.16
CA VAL A 21 -1.01 -2.34 2.87
C VAL A 21 -1.71 -3.17 1.80
N ALA A 22 -2.45 -2.52 0.92
CA ALA A 22 -2.94 -3.12 -0.31
C ALA A 22 -2.42 -2.38 -1.52
N ILE A 23 -2.06 -3.15 -2.54
CA ILE A 23 -1.76 -2.70 -3.88
C ILE A 23 -2.98 -3.03 -4.72
N ILE A 24 -3.67 -2.00 -5.18
CA ILE A 24 -4.84 -2.11 -6.05
C ILE A 24 -4.38 -1.71 -7.45
N ARG A 25 -4.44 -2.68 -8.37
CA ARG A 25 -4.02 -2.54 -9.76
C ARG A 25 -5.26 -2.61 -10.64
N GLY A 26 -5.40 -1.71 -11.61
CA GLY A 26 -6.52 -1.75 -12.55
C GLY A 26 -6.27 -0.94 -13.81
N GLY A 27 -7.21 -1.01 -14.76
CA GLY A 27 -7.06 -0.34 -16.05
C GLY A 27 -6.17 -1.07 -17.04
N LEU A 28 -6.17 -2.40 -17.01
CA LEU A 28 -5.47 -3.19 -18.04
C LEU A 28 -6.11 -2.99 -19.41
N ASN A 29 -7.40 -2.64 -19.43
CA ASN A 29 -8.22 -2.54 -20.62
C ASN A 29 -8.84 -1.13 -20.82
N THR A 30 -8.34 -0.10 -20.12
CA THR A 30 -8.86 1.27 -20.26
C THR A 30 -7.76 2.31 -20.12
N ASP A 31 -7.85 3.38 -20.93
CA ASP A 31 -6.90 4.51 -20.89
C ASP A 31 -7.08 5.39 -19.64
N ASN A 32 -8.23 5.28 -18.94
CA ASN A 32 -8.50 6.06 -17.73
C ASN A 32 -9.33 5.25 -16.72
N PRO A 33 -8.69 4.44 -15.86
CA PRO A 33 -9.35 3.66 -14.82
C PRO A 33 -9.69 4.46 -13.55
N THR A 34 -9.63 5.80 -13.56
CA THR A 34 -9.81 6.61 -12.33
C THR A 34 -11.10 6.27 -11.58
N GLY A 35 -12.24 6.24 -12.26
CA GLY A 35 -13.53 5.93 -11.62
C GLY A 35 -13.58 4.50 -11.06
N LEU A 36 -12.99 3.54 -11.80
CA LEU A 36 -12.90 2.14 -11.39
C LEU A 36 -12.04 1.98 -10.12
N LEU A 37 -10.88 2.61 -10.09
CA LEU A 37 -9.96 2.55 -8.96
C LEU A 37 -10.51 3.31 -7.75
N ASN A 38 -11.17 4.46 -7.93
CA ASN A 38 -11.83 5.16 -6.83
C ASN A 38 -12.91 4.29 -6.17
N LEU A 39 -13.71 3.59 -6.98
CA LEU A 39 -14.71 2.65 -6.48
C LEU A 39 -14.05 1.46 -5.76
N ALA A 40 -12.98 0.90 -6.33
CA ALA A 40 -12.23 -0.21 -5.70
C ALA A 40 -11.62 0.18 -4.36
N VAL A 41 -10.97 1.34 -4.28
CA VAL A 41 -10.43 1.89 -3.03
C VAL A 41 -11.57 2.08 -2.02
N SER A 42 -12.66 2.73 -2.41
CA SER A 42 -13.81 2.98 -1.52
C SER A 42 -14.43 1.67 -0.98
N GLN A 43 -14.58 0.66 -1.83
CA GLN A 43 -15.08 -0.66 -1.40
C GLN A 43 -14.09 -1.41 -0.51
N TYR A 44 -12.79 -1.25 -0.75
CA TYR A 44 -11.75 -1.92 0.03
C TYR A 44 -11.55 -1.29 1.42
N VAL A 45 -11.63 0.04 1.54
CA VAL A 45 -11.42 0.76 2.81
C VAL A 45 -12.70 0.94 3.63
N GLU A 46 -13.86 0.85 2.98
CA GLU A 46 -15.18 1.10 3.56
C GLU A 46 -15.23 2.44 4.32
N ASN A 47 -15.32 2.39 5.66
CA ASN A 47 -15.36 3.54 6.55
C ASN A 47 -14.08 3.71 7.39
N THR A 48 -12.99 3.04 7.01
CA THR A 48 -11.72 3.04 7.74
C THR A 48 -10.81 4.14 7.23
N GLY A 49 -10.20 4.91 8.13
CA GLY A 49 -9.16 5.89 7.76
C GLY A 49 -7.95 5.21 7.12
N TYR A 50 -7.45 5.78 6.02
CA TYR A 50 -6.34 5.24 5.26
C TYR A 50 -5.46 6.35 4.67
N ASN A 51 -4.24 5.97 4.30
CA ASN A 51 -3.34 6.77 3.48
C ASN A 51 -3.32 6.15 2.08
N GLU A 52 -3.31 7.00 1.05
CA GLU A 52 -3.31 6.56 -0.35
C GLU A 52 -2.12 7.16 -1.09
N PHE A 53 -1.40 6.31 -1.82
CA PHE A 53 -0.41 6.74 -2.80
C PHE A 53 -0.92 6.37 -4.18
N VAL A 54 -0.87 7.35 -5.08
CA VAL A 54 -1.46 7.27 -6.40
C VAL A 54 -0.33 7.34 -7.42
N GLU A 55 -0.08 6.25 -8.14
CA GLU A 55 0.87 6.25 -9.26
C GLU A 55 0.09 6.18 -10.57
N ILE A 56 0.23 7.23 -11.38
CA ILE A 56 -0.53 7.45 -12.63
C ILE A 56 0.37 7.72 -13.83
N PHE A 57 1.70 7.82 -13.64
CA PHE A 57 2.62 8.33 -14.66
C PHE A 57 3.44 7.25 -15.38
N LEU A 58 3.25 5.96 -15.08
CA LEU A 58 4.15 4.88 -15.51
C LEU A 58 3.49 3.70 -16.26
N ASP A 59 2.54 4.00 -17.15
CA ASP A 59 1.78 3.04 -18.00
C ASP A 59 0.72 2.20 -17.28
N ASN A 60 -0.27 1.78 -18.07
CA ASN A 60 -1.26 0.78 -17.65
C ASN A 60 -0.55 -0.52 -17.27
N PRO A 61 -0.90 -1.13 -16.14
CA PRO A 61 -2.01 -0.80 -15.25
C PRO A 61 -1.74 0.39 -14.30
N TRP A 62 -2.79 1.14 -13.97
CA TRP A 62 -2.71 2.12 -12.90
C TRP A 62 -2.66 1.42 -11.55
N VAL A 63 -1.90 2.01 -10.62
CA VAL A 63 -1.71 1.45 -9.28
C VAL A 63 -2.13 2.46 -8.22
N ARG A 64 -2.84 1.95 -7.21
CA ARG A 64 -3.09 2.62 -5.94
C ARG A 64 -2.49 1.79 -4.82
N VAL A 65 -1.75 2.44 -3.93
CA VAL A 65 -1.28 1.81 -2.69
C VAL A 65 -2.06 2.40 -1.54
N VAL A 66 -2.83 1.57 -0.88
CA VAL A 66 -3.68 1.93 0.27
C VAL A 66 -3.06 1.36 1.53
N MET A 67 -2.88 2.20 2.54
CA MET A 67 -2.31 1.80 3.82
C MET A 67 -3.25 2.21 4.96
N SER A 68 -3.63 1.26 5.80
CA SER A 68 -4.43 1.49 7.00
C SER A 68 -3.72 0.92 8.22
N GLY A 69 -3.91 1.51 9.40
CA GLY A 69 -3.31 0.99 10.63
C GLY A 69 -1.83 1.38 10.82
N ILE A 70 -1.32 2.39 10.09
CA ILE A 70 0.08 2.84 10.22
C ILE A 70 0.33 3.63 11.51
N ASN A 71 -0.67 4.33 12.03
CA ASN A 71 -0.55 5.13 13.26
C ASN A 71 -0.47 4.24 14.51
N GLU A 72 -0.87 2.99 14.36
CA GLU A 72 -0.97 1.94 15.36
C GLU A 72 0.30 1.08 15.40
N ILE A 73 1.25 1.34 14.49
CA ILE A 73 2.57 0.69 14.49
C ILE A 73 3.44 1.33 15.57
N ASN A 74 3.91 0.52 16.51
CA ASN A 74 4.92 0.98 17.46
C ASN A 74 6.29 1.03 16.77
N PHE A 75 6.72 2.23 16.42
CA PHE A 75 8.05 2.45 15.87
C PHE A 75 9.12 2.23 16.94
N LYS A 76 10.11 1.39 16.62
CA LYS A 76 11.32 1.30 17.44
C LYS A 76 12.10 2.59 17.27
N LYS A 77 12.55 3.15 18.39
CA LYS A 77 13.45 4.32 18.34
C LYS A 77 14.69 3.98 17.55
N PHE A 78 15.18 4.96 16.80
CA PHE A 78 16.42 4.86 16.06
C PHE A 78 17.61 5.00 17.02
N GLU A 79 17.81 4.02 17.90
CA GLU A 79 18.90 4.01 18.89
C GLU A 79 19.97 2.99 18.47
N ASN A 80 21.24 3.43 18.42
CA ASN A 80 22.42 2.59 18.15
C ASN A 80 22.45 1.83 16.81
N GLN A 81 21.63 2.20 15.82
CA GLN A 81 21.77 1.65 14.47
C GLN A 81 23.01 2.25 13.81
N LYS A 82 24.06 1.44 13.66
CA LYS A 82 25.22 1.76 12.83
C LYS A 82 25.01 1.08 11.48
N LEU A 83 25.10 1.84 10.40
CA LEU A 83 25.37 1.23 9.10
C LEU A 83 26.72 0.51 9.26
N SER A 84 26.71 -0.81 9.30
CA SER A 84 27.95 -1.57 9.16
C SER A 84 28.44 -1.27 7.75
N ASN A 85 29.49 -0.46 7.66
CA ASN A 85 30.19 -0.23 6.40
C ASN A 85 30.48 -1.62 5.81
N LEU A 86 29.92 -1.89 4.63
CA LEU A 86 30.28 -3.04 3.84
C LEU A 86 31.80 -2.97 3.66
N ASN A 87 32.48 -4.04 4.06
CA ASN A 87 33.93 -4.12 4.03
C ASN A 87 34.44 -3.75 2.63
N GLU A 88 35.07 -2.59 2.52
CA GLU A 88 36.01 -2.32 1.44
C GLU A 88 37.26 -3.15 1.74
N ASN A 89 37.34 -4.34 1.13
CA ASN A 89 38.58 -5.09 0.91
C ASN A 89 38.78 -5.22 -0.59
#